data_AF-A0A1R2CC17-F1
#
_entry.id   AF-A0A1R2CC17-F1
#
_cell.length_a   1.000
_cell.length_b   1.000
_cell.length_c   1.000
_cell.angle_alpha   90.00
_cell.angle_beta   90.00
_cell.angle_gamma   90.00
#
_symmetry.space_group_name_H-M   'P 1'
#
loop_
_entity.id
_entity.type
_entity.pdbx_description
1 polymer ?
#
loop_
_entity_poly.entity_id
_entity_poly.type
_entity_poly.pdbx_seq_one_letter_code
_entity_poly.pdbx_strand_id
1 'polypeptide(L)'
;MWSAGISRTKKNDIGKSYVLYETAKTNLGQFPPKPLTRGTRTHSQDVNSRKLMIQISELESQKRISQEKVRIYENHIDDLTDQLNRMHSINKQLLNTKSTVNPADVEFIVSELQNSDIKAKFSQCIIENDKFKSEVETLRAQLEKLQYNNKFLEDQKAENLKNAGIPENLSMKSIEERLSTPRLGLIRGLDKYRYGAKNLQMLHKALSDMSSSPNLSFLFTSLVIGIKRTLDCERCSLYLISNFIQRLYIDSNDSQAPIQKLNLSGTWILVHNDINVNNEPPIFTNINDAVNGIKSGQDLVESAVLNKEITLIVQCQMSSKGLFEQIDEIQLRILLETCISCTKIFVGKQKEDNLQDQLLEVTNICAAFARARTYHYLASTINSLLPSFFDFEAAEILYIDEETSEFYGITHSQSLQKFPLTLGLTGEAYTSRSMKIYESFDKKEYIGEIDNFARVSELHNLIIVCLPGPNRVILGVLQLYNKLNNSISSKDIQIIGEMM
;
A
#
# COMPACT_ATOMS: atom_id res chain seq x y z
N MET A 1 -9.49 -27.94 -25.65
CA MET A 1 -8.29 -27.45 -26.36
C MET A 1 -8.37 -25.94 -26.45
N TRP A 2 -7.36 -25.25 -25.91
CA TRP A 2 -7.04 -23.81 -25.99
C TRP A 2 -7.93 -22.85 -25.17
N SER A 3 -7.43 -22.46 -23.99
CA SER A 3 -7.91 -21.32 -23.18
C SER A 3 -6.86 -20.21 -23.22
N ALA A 4 -7.23 -19.03 -23.71
CA ALA A 4 -6.40 -17.83 -23.69
C ALA A 4 -6.57 -17.09 -22.35
N GLY A 5 -5.46 -16.86 -21.65
CA GLY A 5 -5.39 -16.06 -20.43
C GLY A 5 -5.41 -14.57 -20.70
N ILE A 6 -6.13 -13.80 -19.87
CA ILE A 6 -6.14 -12.33 -19.90
C ILE A 6 -5.49 -11.79 -18.61
N SER A 7 -4.64 -10.80 -18.83
CA SER A 7 -3.57 -10.24 -18.00
C SER A 7 -4.00 -9.51 -16.72
N ARG A 8 -3.22 -9.70 -15.64
CA ARG A 8 -3.33 -9.14 -14.29
C ARG A 8 -2.80 -7.69 -14.12
N THR A 9 -2.55 -6.95 -15.21
CA THR A 9 -1.69 -5.74 -15.16
C THR A 9 -2.35 -4.38 -14.90
N LYS A 10 -3.67 -4.25 -14.71
CA LYS A 10 -4.31 -2.92 -14.66
C LYS A 10 -4.53 -2.28 -13.27
N LYS A 11 -4.38 -3.02 -12.16
CA LYS A 11 -4.71 -2.50 -10.81
C LYS A 11 -3.63 -1.64 -10.12
N ASN A 12 -2.40 -1.56 -10.65
CA ASN A 12 -1.26 -0.93 -9.98
C ASN A 12 -1.03 0.56 -10.31
N ASP A 13 -1.81 1.16 -11.23
CA ASP A 13 -1.54 2.52 -11.72
C ASP A 13 -2.24 3.65 -10.93
N ILE A 14 -3.22 3.32 -10.08
CA ILE A 14 -4.10 4.33 -9.45
C ILE A 14 -3.46 4.98 -8.21
N GLY A 15 -2.66 4.23 -7.44
CA GLY A 15 -1.97 4.76 -6.25
C GLY A 15 -0.83 5.73 -6.57
N LYS A 16 -0.24 5.64 -7.76
CA LYS A 16 0.90 6.47 -8.17
C LYS A 16 0.48 7.87 -8.63
N SER A 17 -0.70 8.02 -9.23
CA SER A 17 -1.18 9.32 -9.74
C SER A 17 -1.65 10.28 -8.65
N TYR A 18 -2.16 9.78 -7.50
CA TYR A 18 -2.63 10.64 -6.41
C TYR A 18 -1.47 11.31 -5.63
N VAL A 19 -0.35 10.59 -5.47
CA VAL A 19 0.85 11.09 -4.77
C VAL A 19 1.63 12.12 -5.62
N LEU A 20 1.62 11.97 -6.95
CA LEU A 20 2.19 12.96 -7.87
C LEU A 20 1.42 14.30 -7.85
N TYR A 21 0.10 14.28 -7.59
CA TYR A 21 -0.73 15.48 -7.53
C TYR A 21 -0.46 16.35 -6.29
N GLU A 22 -0.31 15.74 -5.12
CA GLU A 22 0.05 16.45 -3.87
C GLU A 22 1.44 17.10 -3.94
N THR A 23 2.39 16.45 -4.60
CA THR A 23 3.79 16.91 -4.73
C THR A 23 3.96 18.08 -5.71
N ALA A 24 3.07 18.20 -6.71
CA ALA A 24 3.06 19.33 -7.64
C ALA A 24 2.44 20.60 -7.04
N LYS A 25 1.57 20.46 -6.03
CA LYS A 25 0.85 21.58 -5.40
C LYS A 25 1.72 22.41 -4.46
N THR A 26 2.76 21.81 -3.87
CA THR A 26 3.66 22.46 -2.89
C THR A 26 4.83 23.20 -3.52
N ASN A 27 5.21 22.90 -4.77
CA ASN A 27 6.40 23.47 -5.44
C ASN A 27 6.12 24.72 -6.30
N LEU A 28 4.90 25.25 -6.30
CA LEU A 28 4.51 26.44 -7.09
C LEU A 28 4.52 27.76 -6.30
N GLY A 29 4.89 27.74 -5.01
CA GLY A 29 5.03 28.94 -4.19
C GLY A 29 6.49 29.21 -3.82
N GLN A 30 7.01 30.37 -4.25
CA GLN A 30 8.30 30.99 -3.86
C GLN A 30 9.52 30.67 -4.74
N PHE A 31 9.70 31.45 -5.80
CA PHE A 31 11.02 31.86 -6.28
C PHE A 31 11.16 33.39 -6.14
N PRO A 32 12.22 33.93 -5.51
CA PRO A 32 12.47 35.36 -5.51
C PRO A 32 13.06 35.78 -6.87
N PRO A 33 12.77 37.00 -7.37
CA PRO A 33 13.27 37.42 -8.67
C PRO A 33 14.76 37.79 -8.56
N LYS A 34 15.61 37.21 -9.41
CA LYS A 34 16.98 37.70 -9.63
C LYS A 34 16.95 38.92 -10.56
N PRO A 35 17.79 39.96 -10.34
CA PRO A 35 17.77 41.17 -11.14
C PRO A 35 18.47 40.95 -12.48
N LEU A 36 17.80 41.33 -13.57
CA LEU A 36 18.33 41.31 -14.93
C LEU A 36 19.18 42.55 -15.21
N THR A 37 20.44 42.33 -15.55
CA THR A 37 21.37 43.34 -16.08
C THR A 37 20.86 43.93 -17.40
N ARG A 38 20.92 45.25 -17.49
CA ARG A 38 20.52 46.11 -18.61
C ARG A 38 21.25 45.75 -19.92
N GLY A 39 20.47 45.50 -20.96
CA GLY A 39 20.86 45.62 -22.36
C GLY A 39 19.70 46.23 -23.15
N THR A 40 19.84 47.50 -23.52
CA THR A 40 18.87 48.29 -24.28
C THR A 40 18.83 47.87 -25.74
N ARG A 41 17.64 47.59 -26.30
CA ARG A 41 17.15 48.13 -27.60
C ARG A 41 15.71 47.70 -27.94
N THR A 42 14.96 48.72 -28.37
CA THR A 42 13.70 48.75 -29.17
C THR A 42 12.44 48.10 -28.58
N HIS A 43 11.69 48.94 -27.86
CA HIS A 43 10.29 48.79 -27.44
C HIS A 43 9.32 48.97 -28.62
N SER A 44 8.39 48.01 -28.80
CA SER A 44 6.97 48.21 -28.43
C SER A 44 6.02 47.13 -29.01
N GLN A 45 6.42 46.38 -30.05
CA GLN A 45 5.55 45.37 -30.69
C GLN A 45 5.78 43.91 -30.23
N ASP A 46 6.93 43.62 -29.60
CA ASP A 46 7.30 42.26 -29.15
C ASP A 46 6.61 41.83 -27.84
N VAL A 47 6.03 42.79 -27.10
CA VAL A 47 5.39 42.54 -25.80
C VAL A 47 4.05 41.82 -25.97
N ASN A 48 3.27 42.16 -27.01
CA ASN A 48 1.97 41.53 -27.26
C ASN A 48 2.13 40.11 -27.80
N SER A 49 3.12 39.87 -28.69
CA SER A 49 3.41 38.52 -29.21
C SER A 49 3.97 37.60 -28.12
N ARG A 50 4.84 38.11 -27.22
CA ARG A 50 5.27 37.35 -26.04
C ARG A 50 4.14 37.07 -25.05
N LYS A 51 3.24 38.03 -24.80
CA LYS A 51 2.05 37.80 -23.95
C LYS A 51 1.16 36.71 -24.54
N LEU A 52 0.94 36.73 -25.86
CA LEU A 52 0.19 35.68 -26.57
C LEU A 52 0.88 34.32 -26.48
N MET A 53 2.22 34.25 -26.65
CA MET A 53 2.96 32.99 -26.50
C MET A 53 2.88 32.41 -25.08
N ILE A 54 2.95 33.26 -24.06
CA ILE A 54 2.79 32.85 -22.67
C ILE A 54 1.37 32.32 -22.43
N GLN A 55 0.34 33.02 -22.92
CA GLN A 55 -1.05 32.56 -22.82
C GLN A 55 -1.29 31.24 -23.57
N ILE A 56 -0.69 31.06 -24.75
CA ILE A 56 -0.76 29.80 -25.51
C ILE A 56 -0.11 28.66 -24.72
N SER A 57 1.08 28.89 -24.15
CA SER A 57 1.78 27.89 -23.34
C SER A 57 0.99 27.52 -22.07
N GLU A 58 0.30 28.48 -21.46
CA GLU A 58 -0.51 28.26 -20.26
C GLU A 58 -1.79 27.48 -20.59
N LEU A 59 -2.46 27.81 -21.69
CA LEU A 59 -3.62 27.06 -22.20
C LEU A 59 -3.24 25.65 -22.66
N GLU A 60 -2.07 25.45 -23.26
CA GLU A 60 -1.56 24.12 -23.61
C GLU A 60 -1.28 23.27 -22.37
N SER A 61 -0.73 23.87 -21.32
CA SER A 61 -0.54 23.21 -20.02
C SER A 61 -1.88 22.79 -19.41
N GLN A 62 -2.85 23.70 -19.36
CA GLN A 62 -4.20 23.42 -18.87
C GLN A 62 -4.88 22.32 -19.68
N LYS A 63 -4.76 22.35 -21.02
CA LYS A 63 -5.29 21.30 -21.90
C LYS A 63 -4.69 19.92 -21.58
N ARG A 64 -3.37 19.82 -21.38
CA ARG A 64 -2.71 18.56 -21.00
C ARG A 64 -3.21 18.05 -19.66
N ILE A 65 -3.34 18.94 -18.67
CA ILE A 65 -3.87 18.61 -17.35
C ILE A 65 -5.31 18.08 -17.45
N SER A 66 -6.16 18.74 -18.23
CA SER A 66 -7.55 18.31 -18.41
C SER A 66 -7.67 16.99 -19.17
N GLN A 67 -6.83 16.75 -20.18
CA GLN A 67 -6.78 15.46 -20.88
C GLN A 67 -6.36 14.31 -19.96
N GLU A 68 -5.38 14.54 -19.08
CA GLU A 68 -4.97 13.53 -18.12
C GLU A 68 -6.07 13.24 -17.07
N LYS A 69 -6.81 14.26 -16.64
CA LYS A 69 -7.99 14.07 -15.77
C LYS A 69 -9.07 13.21 -16.43
N VAL A 70 -9.40 13.47 -17.70
CA VAL A 70 -10.36 12.65 -18.45
C VAL A 70 -9.92 11.19 -18.49
N ARG A 71 -8.64 10.94 -18.78
CA ARG A 71 -8.06 9.60 -18.81
C ARG A 71 -8.16 8.88 -17.45
N ILE A 72 -7.92 9.59 -16.35
CA ILE A 72 -8.06 9.04 -14.99
C ILE A 72 -9.52 8.65 -14.71
N TYR A 73 -10.49 9.49 -15.09
CA TYR A 73 -11.90 9.19 -14.88
C TYR A 73 -12.41 8.05 -15.77
N GLU A 74 -11.94 7.94 -17.02
CA GLU A 74 -12.25 6.81 -17.89
C GLU A 74 -11.76 5.48 -17.28
N ASN A 75 -10.52 5.46 -16.77
CA ASN A 75 -10.00 4.29 -16.04
C ASN A 75 -10.84 3.96 -14.79
N HIS A 76 -11.35 4.98 -14.09
CA HIS A 76 -12.17 4.77 -12.90
C HIS A 76 -13.56 4.20 -13.25
N ILE A 77 -14.15 4.63 -14.37
CA ILE A 77 -15.40 4.09 -14.91
C ILE A 77 -15.23 2.63 -15.30
N ASP A 78 -14.14 2.28 -15.97
CA ASP A 78 -13.82 0.89 -16.33
C ASP A 78 -13.69 0.01 -15.08
N ASP A 79 -12.98 0.47 -14.05
CA ASP A 79 -12.80 -0.26 -12.80
C ASP A 79 -14.12 -0.50 -12.05
N LEU A 80 -14.98 0.52 -11.95
CA LEU A 80 -16.29 0.40 -11.33
C LEU A 80 -17.21 -0.55 -12.11
N THR A 81 -17.11 -0.55 -13.43
CA THR A 81 -17.84 -1.46 -14.32
C THR A 81 -17.39 -2.91 -14.10
N ASP A 82 -16.08 -3.14 -13.97
CA ASP A 82 -15.51 -4.45 -13.65
C ASP A 82 -15.92 -4.94 -12.26
N GLN A 83 -15.97 -4.07 -11.26
CA GLN A 83 -16.45 -4.40 -9.92
C GLN A 83 -17.94 -4.79 -9.94
N LEU A 84 -18.78 -4.02 -10.64
CA LEU A 84 -20.20 -4.30 -10.82
C LEU A 84 -20.42 -5.68 -11.46
N ASN A 85 -19.67 -5.99 -12.51
CA ASN A 85 -19.76 -7.28 -13.21
C ASN A 85 -19.32 -8.46 -12.32
N ARG A 86 -18.28 -8.28 -11.49
CA ARG A 86 -17.86 -9.30 -10.52
C ARG A 86 -18.92 -9.53 -9.45
N MET A 87 -19.50 -8.47 -8.92
CA MET A 87 -20.62 -8.58 -7.97
C MET A 87 -21.82 -9.29 -8.59
N HIS A 88 -22.20 -8.97 -9.83
CA HIS A 88 -23.26 -9.70 -10.53
C HIS A 88 -22.95 -11.19 -10.71
N SER A 89 -21.69 -11.55 -10.99
CA SER A 89 -21.27 -12.95 -11.08
C SER A 89 -21.36 -13.66 -9.72
N ILE A 90 -20.91 -13.01 -8.64
CA ILE A 90 -20.99 -13.56 -7.28
C ILE A 90 -22.45 -13.75 -6.86
N ASN A 91 -23.31 -12.76 -7.12
CA ASN A 91 -24.74 -12.85 -6.81
C ASN A 91 -25.43 -13.97 -7.60
N LYS A 92 -25.10 -14.14 -8.88
CA LYS A 92 -25.61 -15.25 -9.70
C LYS A 92 -25.15 -16.61 -9.19
N GLN A 93 -23.94 -16.71 -8.64
CA GLN A 93 -23.44 -17.94 -8.01
C GLN A 93 -24.17 -18.22 -6.68
N LEU A 94 -24.33 -17.20 -5.84
CA LEU A 94 -25.02 -17.31 -4.55
C LEU A 94 -26.50 -17.68 -4.69
N LEU A 95 -27.20 -17.13 -5.70
CA LEU A 95 -28.59 -17.48 -6.02
C LEU A 95 -28.76 -18.91 -6.53
N ASN A 96 -27.74 -19.46 -7.21
CA ASN A 96 -27.78 -20.83 -7.74
C ASN A 96 -27.38 -21.90 -6.70
N THR A 97 -26.66 -21.52 -5.64
CA THR A 97 -26.30 -22.41 -4.53
C THR A 97 -27.42 -22.46 -3.49
N LYS A 98 -28.42 -23.30 -3.76
CA LYS A 98 -29.41 -23.88 -2.83
C LYS A 98 -29.68 -23.09 -1.54
N SER A 99 -30.67 -22.21 -1.58
CA SER A 99 -31.39 -21.74 -0.39
C SER A 99 -32.85 -21.49 -0.76
N THR A 100 -33.77 -22.00 0.07
CA THR A 100 -35.23 -21.81 0.00
C THR A 100 -35.62 -20.41 0.46
N VAL A 101 -35.05 -19.38 -0.16
CA VAL A 101 -35.43 -17.98 0.09
C VAL A 101 -36.13 -17.48 -1.15
N ASN A 102 -37.29 -16.83 -0.97
CA ASN A 102 -38.08 -16.28 -2.06
C ASN A 102 -37.22 -15.30 -2.89
N PRO A 103 -36.90 -15.62 -4.16
CA PRO A 103 -35.95 -14.85 -4.95
C PRO A 103 -36.35 -13.38 -5.13
N ALA A 104 -37.67 -13.10 -5.14
CA ALA A 104 -38.21 -11.76 -5.33
C ALA A 104 -37.91 -10.81 -4.15
N ASP A 105 -37.91 -11.31 -2.91
CA ASP A 105 -37.70 -10.49 -1.71
C ASP A 105 -36.22 -10.11 -1.53
N VAL A 106 -35.32 -11.01 -1.94
CA VAL A 106 -33.87 -10.77 -1.94
C VAL A 106 -33.46 -9.84 -3.08
N GLU A 107 -34.07 -10.01 -4.27
CA GLU A 107 -33.82 -9.14 -5.42
C GLU A 107 -34.29 -7.70 -5.16
N PHE A 108 -35.40 -7.52 -4.43
CA PHE A 108 -35.88 -6.22 -3.98
C PHE A 108 -34.90 -5.56 -2.98
N ILE A 109 -34.51 -6.24 -1.91
CA ILE A 109 -33.63 -5.70 -0.86
C ILE A 109 -32.22 -5.37 -1.40
N VAL A 110 -31.67 -6.23 -2.26
CA VAL A 110 -30.36 -6.02 -2.89
C VAL A 110 -30.43 -4.88 -3.91
N SER A 111 -31.52 -4.78 -4.68
CA SER A 111 -31.74 -3.68 -5.62
C SER A 111 -31.92 -2.33 -4.91
N GLU A 112 -32.58 -2.29 -3.75
CA GLU A 112 -32.83 -1.05 -3.00
C GLU A 112 -31.57 -0.53 -2.27
N LEU A 113 -30.82 -1.43 -1.62
CA LEU A 113 -29.60 -1.07 -0.86
C LEU A 113 -28.39 -0.72 -1.75
N GLN A 114 -28.29 -1.30 -2.95
CA GLN A 114 -27.13 -1.10 -3.83
C GLN A 114 -27.35 -0.07 -4.94
N ASN A 115 -28.59 0.15 -5.41
CA ASN A 115 -28.82 1.06 -6.53
C ASN A 115 -28.88 2.54 -6.15
N SER A 116 -29.26 2.91 -4.93
CA SER A 116 -29.46 4.33 -4.58
C SER A 116 -28.14 5.11 -4.59
N ASP A 117 -27.18 4.66 -3.80
CA ASP A 117 -25.94 5.42 -3.53
C ASP A 117 -24.91 5.29 -4.67
N ILE A 118 -24.83 4.11 -5.28
CA ILE A 118 -23.91 3.87 -6.42
C ILE A 118 -24.45 4.55 -7.68
N LYS A 119 -25.76 4.52 -7.97
CA LYS A 119 -26.30 5.28 -9.11
C LYS A 119 -26.18 6.78 -8.90
N ALA A 120 -26.36 7.28 -7.67
CA ALA A 120 -26.19 8.69 -7.37
C ALA A 120 -24.74 9.14 -7.65
N LYS A 121 -23.75 8.40 -7.14
CA LYS A 121 -22.33 8.66 -7.41
C LYS A 121 -21.98 8.53 -8.91
N PHE A 122 -22.50 7.51 -9.58
CA PHE A 122 -22.27 7.30 -11.01
C PHE A 122 -22.88 8.42 -11.87
N SER A 123 -24.12 8.83 -11.56
CA SER A 123 -24.79 9.94 -12.25
C SER A 123 -24.06 11.25 -12.03
N GLN A 124 -23.51 11.47 -10.83
CA GLN A 124 -22.72 12.65 -10.52
C GLN A 124 -21.39 12.68 -11.29
N CYS A 125 -20.69 11.54 -11.39
CA CYS A 125 -19.48 11.44 -12.22
C CYS A 125 -19.77 11.66 -13.72
N ILE A 126 -20.92 11.21 -14.24
CA ILE A 126 -21.32 11.49 -15.63
C ILE A 126 -21.50 12.99 -15.85
N ILE A 127 -22.24 13.67 -14.96
CA ILE A 127 -22.48 15.12 -15.05
C ILE A 127 -21.15 15.90 -15.00
N GLU A 128 -20.22 15.50 -14.12
CA GLU A 128 -18.91 16.13 -14.04
C GLU A 128 -18.06 15.88 -15.30
N ASN A 129 -18.09 14.67 -15.86
CA ASN A 129 -17.37 14.34 -17.09
C ASN A 129 -17.90 15.16 -18.29
N ASP A 130 -19.21 15.29 -18.42
CA ASP A 130 -19.83 16.09 -19.49
C ASP A 130 -19.50 17.58 -19.35
N LYS A 131 -19.45 18.10 -18.10
CA LYS A 131 -19.00 19.45 -17.82
C LYS A 131 -17.55 19.67 -18.26
N PHE A 132 -16.65 18.74 -17.97
CA PHE A 132 -15.24 18.85 -18.39
C PHE A 132 -15.05 18.68 -19.91
N LYS A 133 -15.85 17.84 -20.58
CA LYS A 133 -15.85 17.77 -22.05
C LYS A 133 -16.24 19.11 -22.68
N SER A 134 -17.28 19.75 -22.16
CA SER A 134 -17.69 21.09 -22.60
C SER A 134 -16.59 22.15 -22.36
N GLU A 135 -15.87 22.06 -21.24
CA GLU A 135 -14.73 22.94 -20.93
C GLU A 135 -13.55 22.72 -21.88
N VAL A 136 -13.27 21.47 -22.26
CA VAL A 136 -12.23 21.13 -23.25
C VAL A 136 -12.59 21.66 -24.65
N GLU A 137 -13.85 21.56 -25.06
CA GLU A 137 -14.32 22.08 -26.33
C GLU A 137 -14.26 23.61 -26.39
N THR A 138 -14.64 24.30 -25.31
CA THR A 138 -14.53 25.76 -25.21
C THR A 138 -13.08 26.24 -25.23
N LEU A 139 -12.18 25.58 -24.50
CA LEU A 139 -10.74 25.87 -24.55
C LEU A 139 -10.15 25.64 -25.95
N ARG A 140 -10.59 24.57 -26.64
CA ARG A 140 -10.15 24.28 -28.01
C ARG A 140 -10.57 25.38 -28.98
N ALA A 141 -11.82 25.85 -28.89
CA ALA A 141 -12.32 26.95 -29.72
C ALA A 141 -11.58 28.26 -29.45
N GLN A 142 -11.23 28.55 -28.19
CA GLN A 142 -10.41 29.72 -27.84
C GLN A 142 -9.00 29.64 -28.43
N LEU A 143 -8.38 28.46 -28.40
CA LEU A 143 -7.05 28.22 -28.94
C LEU A 143 -7.02 28.41 -30.47
N GLU A 144 -8.03 27.88 -31.17
CA GLU A 144 -8.19 28.08 -32.61
C GLU A 144 -8.39 29.56 -32.97
N LYS A 145 -9.17 30.31 -32.18
CA LYS A 145 -9.36 31.76 -32.37
C LYS A 145 -8.06 32.54 -32.18
N LEU A 146 -7.25 32.18 -31.19
CA LEU A 146 -5.94 32.81 -30.94
C LEU A 146 -4.92 32.47 -32.03
N GLN A 147 -4.90 31.22 -32.52
CA GLN A 147 -4.06 30.83 -33.64
C GLN A 147 -4.42 31.60 -34.92
N TYR A 148 -5.72 31.77 -35.19
CA TYR A 148 -6.19 32.58 -36.32
C TYR A 148 -5.75 34.04 -36.18
N ASN A 149 -5.92 34.64 -35.00
CA ASN A 149 -5.47 36.02 -34.75
C ASN A 149 -3.95 36.18 -34.87
N ASN A 150 -3.17 35.20 -34.43
CA ASN A 150 -1.71 35.24 -34.54
C ASN A 150 -1.27 35.19 -36.00
N LYS A 151 -1.90 34.31 -36.80
CA LYS A 151 -1.67 34.24 -38.24
C LYS A 151 -2.06 35.55 -38.95
N PHE A 152 -3.20 36.14 -38.60
CA PHE A 152 -3.62 37.43 -39.14
C PHE A 152 -2.63 38.57 -38.82
N LEU A 153 -2.06 38.58 -37.61
CA LEU A 153 -1.04 39.55 -37.21
C LEU A 153 0.30 39.33 -37.93
N GLU A 154 0.69 38.08 -38.19
CA GLU A 154 1.86 37.77 -39.01
C GLU A 154 1.67 38.21 -40.47
N ASP A 155 0.48 37.98 -41.03
CA ASP A 155 0.12 38.39 -42.39
C ASP A 155 0.11 39.93 -42.52
N GLN A 156 -0.47 40.65 -41.55
CA GLN A 156 -0.40 42.12 -41.50
C GLN A 156 1.04 42.64 -41.35
N LYS A 157 1.90 41.93 -40.62
CA LYS A 157 3.31 42.31 -40.47
C LYS A 157 4.06 42.16 -41.81
N ALA A 158 3.78 41.10 -42.56
CA ALA A 158 4.35 40.90 -43.89
C ALA A 158 3.86 41.97 -44.89
N GLU A 159 2.59 42.37 -44.80
CA GLU A 159 2.01 43.40 -45.68
C GLU A 159 2.52 44.82 -45.36
N ASN A 160 2.65 45.16 -44.07
CA ASN A 160 3.25 46.42 -43.63
C ASN A 160 4.73 46.55 -44.00
N LEU A 161 5.48 45.44 -44.02
CA LEU A 161 6.87 45.41 -44.48
C LEU A 161 6.99 45.63 -46.00
N LYS A 162 6.02 45.14 -46.79
CA LYS A 162 5.94 45.40 -48.24
C LYS A 162 5.60 46.87 -48.56
N ASN A 163 4.67 47.46 -47.83
CA ASN A 163 4.24 48.86 -48.06
C ASN A 163 5.28 49.91 -47.61
N ALA A 164 6.22 49.54 -46.73
CA ALA A 164 7.28 50.43 -46.24
C ALA A 164 8.49 50.56 -47.19
N GLY A 165 8.48 49.93 -48.37
CA GLY A 165 9.55 50.08 -49.37
C GLY A 165 10.94 49.60 -48.91
N ILE A 166 10.99 48.65 -47.97
CA ILE A 166 12.25 48.05 -47.52
C ILE A 166 12.62 46.93 -48.49
N PRO A 167 13.82 46.94 -49.13
CA PRO A 167 14.18 45.94 -50.12
C PRO A 167 14.20 44.55 -49.49
N GLU A 168 13.64 43.58 -50.22
CA GLU A 168 13.44 42.17 -49.86
C GLU A 168 14.76 41.34 -49.83
N ASN A 169 15.87 41.93 -49.36
CA ASN A 169 17.18 41.29 -49.26
C ASN A 169 17.56 40.86 -47.84
N LEU A 170 16.63 40.92 -46.89
CA LEU A 170 16.72 40.18 -45.62
C LEU A 170 15.62 39.11 -45.55
N SER A 171 15.35 38.49 -46.70
CA SER A 171 14.54 37.29 -46.81
C SER A 171 15.22 36.12 -46.10
N MET A 172 14.39 35.33 -45.42
CA MET A 172 14.67 34.15 -44.59
C MET A 172 15.50 33.01 -45.23
N LYS A 173 16.19 33.21 -46.35
CA LYS A 173 17.11 32.20 -46.89
C LYS A 173 18.40 32.05 -46.06
N SER A 174 18.83 33.07 -45.31
CA SER A 174 20.04 32.95 -44.47
C SER A 174 19.87 32.16 -43.17
N ILE A 175 18.63 31.78 -42.81
CA ILE A 175 18.36 30.95 -41.62
C ILE A 175 18.31 29.47 -42.01
N GLU A 176 17.70 29.10 -43.15
CA GLU A 176 17.71 27.71 -43.64
C GLU A 176 19.10 27.26 -44.09
N GLU A 177 19.93 28.14 -44.68
CA GLU A 177 21.33 27.81 -45.05
C GLU A 177 22.27 27.76 -43.83
N ARG A 178 21.92 28.46 -42.74
CA ARG A 178 22.62 28.35 -41.44
C ARG A 178 22.17 27.14 -40.60
N LEU A 179 21.06 26.51 -40.95
CA LEU A 179 20.58 25.26 -40.36
C LEU A 179 21.07 24.01 -41.13
N SER A 180 21.59 24.17 -42.34
CA SER A 180 22.04 23.07 -43.21
C SER A 180 23.57 22.96 -43.37
N THR A 181 24.34 23.81 -42.70
CA THR A 181 25.80 23.60 -42.52
C THR A 181 26.09 23.01 -41.15
N PRO A 182 26.78 21.85 -41.04
CA PRO A 182 27.03 21.20 -39.77
C PRO A 182 28.00 22.05 -38.95
N ARG A 183 27.45 22.87 -38.05
CA ARG A 183 28.24 23.51 -36.99
C ARG A 183 28.77 22.40 -36.08
N LEU A 184 30.08 22.15 -36.18
CA LEU A 184 30.91 21.27 -35.35
C LEU A 184 30.85 21.54 -33.82
N GLY A 185 29.92 22.35 -33.32
CA GLY A 185 29.74 22.68 -31.90
C GLY A 185 28.38 22.32 -31.30
N LEU A 186 27.38 21.88 -32.08
CA LEU A 186 26.03 21.55 -31.56
C LEU A 186 25.85 20.10 -31.09
N ILE A 187 26.86 19.25 -31.31
CA ILE A 187 26.82 17.83 -30.93
C ILE A 187 26.76 17.68 -29.39
N ARG A 188 27.45 18.54 -28.64
CA ARG A 188 27.51 18.49 -27.16
C ARG A 188 26.17 18.80 -26.45
N GLY A 189 25.22 19.48 -27.12
CA GLY A 189 23.92 19.81 -26.54
C GLY A 189 22.89 18.70 -26.72
N LEU A 190 22.82 18.12 -27.92
CA LEU A 190 21.92 17.01 -28.24
C LEU A 190 22.28 15.73 -27.47
N ASP A 191 23.57 15.51 -27.20
CA ASP A 191 24.03 14.38 -26.38
C ASP A 191 23.55 14.49 -24.92
N LYS A 192 23.47 15.69 -24.33
CA LYS A 192 22.91 15.89 -22.98
C LYS A 192 21.41 15.57 -22.91
N TYR A 193 20.63 15.95 -23.92
CA TYR A 193 19.20 15.60 -23.99
C TYR A 193 18.97 14.11 -24.24
N ARG A 194 19.78 13.47 -25.10
CA ARG A 194 19.74 12.01 -25.32
C ARG A 194 20.17 11.23 -24.07
N TYR A 195 21.17 11.72 -23.33
CA TYR A 195 21.64 11.12 -22.09
C TYR A 195 20.60 11.24 -20.97
N GLY A 196 19.95 12.41 -20.85
CA GLY A 196 18.83 12.60 -19.91
C GLY A 196 17.64 11.68 -20.20
N ALA A 197 17.25 11.52 -21.47
CA ALA A 197 16.16 10.63 -21.87
C ALA A 197 16.48 9.14 -21.60
N LYS A 198 17.71 8.71 -21.87
CA LYS A 198 18.17 7.34 -21.59
C LYS A 198 18.20 7.05 -20.08
N ASN A 199 18.69 7.98 -19.27
CA ASN A 199 18.73 7.83 -17.81
C ASN A 199 17.33 7.80 -17.21
N LEU A 200 16.39 8.63 -17.71
CA LEU A 200 15.00 8.58 -17.30
C LEU A 200 14.33 7.25 -17.66
N GLN A 201 14.62 6.68 -18.84
CA GLN A 201 14.14 5.34 -19.22
C GLN A 201 14.71 4.25 -18.31
N MET A 202 15.99 4.33 -17.96
CA MET A 202 16.63 3.39 -17.03
C MET A 202 16.03 3.48 -15.62
N LEU A 203 15.85 4.69 -15.12
CA LEU A 203 15.17 4.93 -13.85
C LEU A 203 13.74 4.39 -13.87
N HIS A 204 12.96 4.73 -14.91
CA HIS A 204 11.60 4.21 -15.07
C HIS A 204 11.56 2.68 -15.08
N LYS A 205 12.48 2.04 -15.81
CA LYS A 205 12.60 0.58 -15.83
C LYS A 205 12.92 0.02 -14.44
N ALA A 206 13.89 0.61 -13.72
CA ALA A 206 14.21 0.20 -12.35
C ALA A 206 13.01 0.31 -11.40
N LEU A 207 12.26 1.41 -11.49
CA LEU A 207 11.03 1.61 -10.71
C LEU A 207 9.95 0.57 -11.05
N SER A 208 9.82 0.22 -12.33
CA SER A 208 8.88 -0.80 -12.81
C SER A 208 9.27 -2.21 -12.35
N ASP A 209 10.54 -2.57 -12.44
CA ASP A 209 11.08 -3.87 -11.99
C ASP A 209 10.89 -4.03 -10.47
N MET A 210 11.19 -3.00 -9.67
CA MET A 210 10.92 -3.00 -8.22
C MET A 210 9.42 -3.14 -7.90
N SER A 211 8.56 -2.41 -8.61
CA SER A 211 7.10 -2.46 -8.38
C SER A 211 6.47 -3.81 -8.73
N SER A 212 7.13 -4.60 -9.58
CA SER A 212 6.66 -5.91 -10.05
C SER A 212 7.37 -7.09 -9.37
N SER A 213 8.24 -6.80 -8.40
CA SER A 213 8.97 -7.83 -7.66
C SER A 213 8.00 -8.76 -6.90
N PRO A 214 8.22 -10.08 -6.88
CA PRO A 214 7.30 -11.03 -6.25
C PRO A 214 7.49 -11.15 -4.73
N ASN A 215 8.68 -10.84 -4.20
CA ASN A 215 8.98 -10.86 -2.78
C ASN A 215 10.06 -9.81 -2.42
N LEU A 216 10.37 -9.71 -1.13
CA LEU A 216 11.30 -8.72 -0.59
C LEU A 216 12.74 -8.93 -1.08
N SER A 217 13.19 -10.19 -1.21
CA SER A 217 14.54 -10.50 -1.70
C SER A 217 14.72 -10.05 -3.16
N PHE A 218 13.76 -10.37 -4.04
CA PHE A 218 13.77 -9.91 -5.43
C PHE A 218 13.62 -8.39 -5.56
N LEU A 219 12.90 -7.74 -4.64
CA LEU A 219 12.82 -6.27 -4.59
C LEU A 219 14.20 -5.67 -4.36
N PHE A 220 14.95 -6.19 -3.39
CA PHE A 220 16.30 -5.73 -3.08
C PHE A 220 17.30 -6.00 -4.21
N THR A 221 17.20 -7.15 -4.87
CA THR A 221 17.98 -7.43 -6.07
C THR A 221 17.65 -6.46 -7.20
N SER A 222 16.36 -6.18 -7.43
CA SER A 222 15.90 -5.22 -8.44
C SER A 222 16.35 -3.79 -8.13
N LEU A 223 16.35 -3.40 -6.86
CA LEU A 223 16.90 -2.13 -6.40
C LEU A 223 18.39 -2.02 -6.77
N VAL A 224 19.20 -3.01 -6.41
CA VAL A 224 20.66 -2.98 -6.65
C VAL A 224 20.97 -2.96 -8.15
N ILE A 225 20.29 -3.77 -8.96
CA ILE A 225 20.42 -3.75 -10.43
C ILE A 225 20.00 -2.38 -10.98
N GLY A 226 18.90 -1.83 -10.48
CA GLY A 226 18.39 -0.52 -10.87
C GLY A 226 19.37 0.61 -10.59
N ILE A 227 19.99 0.59 -9.40
CA ILE A 227 21.00 1.54 -8.97
C ILE A 227 22.24 1.46 -9.87
N LYS A 228 22.82 0.27 -10.06
CA LYS A 228 23.98 0.07 -10.94
C LYS A 228 23.75 0.61 -12.35
N ARG A 229 22.57 0.35 -12.91
CA ARG A 229 22.21 0.80 -14.27
C ARG A 229 21.97 2.30 -14.37
N THR A 230 21.34 2.90 -13.35
CA THR A 230 20.94 4.31 -13.39
C THR A 230 22.13 5.22 -13.07
N LEU A 231 22.91 4.86 -12.05
CA LEU A 231 24.06 5.63 -11.57
C LEU A 231 25.36 5.28 -12.28
N ASP A 232 25.40 4.18 -13.04
CA ASP A 232 26.58 3.69 -13.76
C ASP A 232 27.76 3.38 -12.81
N CYS A 233 27.45 2.79 -11.65
CA CYS A 233 28.43 2.36 -10.67
C CYS A 233 28.80 0.89 -10.85
N GLU A 234 30.08 0.57 -10.70
CA GLU A 234 30.55 -0.82 -10.82
C GLU A 234 30.15 -1.65 -9.60
N ARG A 235 30.17 -1.04 -8.41
CA ARG A 235 29.91 -1.72 -7.14
C ARG A 235 28.72 -1.11 -6.42
N CYS A 236 27.83 -1.98 -5.93
CA CYS A 236 26.69 -1.57 -5.12
C CYS A 236 26.46 -2.61 -4.02
N SER A 237 26.45 -2.15 -2.78
CA SER A 237 26.23 -2.96 -1.57
C SER A 237 24.96 -2.46 -0.87
N LEU A 238 24.13 -3.39 -0.37
CA LEU A 238 22.88 -3.07 0.33
C LEU A 238 22.91 -3.68 1.73
N TYR A 239 22.73 -2.82 2.73
CA TYR A 239 22.73 -3.16 4.15
C TYR A 239 21.33 -3.02 4.75
N LEU A 240 20.89 -4.06 5.45
CA LEU A 240 19.63 -4.15 6.17
C LEU A 240 19.89 -3.81 7.64
N ILE A 241 19.34 -2.68 8.07
CA ILE A 241 19.69 -2.06 9.35
C ILE A 241 18.66 -2.37 10.43
N SER A 242 17.38 -2.04 10.21
CA SER A 242 16.37 -2.20 11.26
C SER A 242 16.04 -3.67 11.52
N ASN A 243 15.86 -4.04 12.80
CA ASN A 243 15.47 -5.42 13.18
C ASN A 243 14.19 -5.87 12.46
N PHE A 244 13.27 -4.93 12.21
CA PHE A 244 12.05 -5.17 11.46
C PHE A 244 12.32 -5.70 10.05
N ILE A 245 13.15 -5.00 9.26
CA ILE A 245 13.43 -5.44 7.88
C ILE A 245 14.32 -6.68 7.84
N GLN A 246 15.21 -6.84 8.82
CA GLN A 246 16.04 -8.02 8.95
C GLN A 246 15.19 -9.29 9.14
N ARG A 247 14.17 -9.25 10.01
CA ARG A 247 13.24 -10.37 10.21
C ARG A 247 12.46 -10.68 8.95
N LEU A 248 11.85 -9.66 8.33
CA LEU A 248 11.11 -9.84 7.08
C LEU A 248 11.97 -10.41 5.96
N TYR A 249 13.23 -10.00 5.88
CA TYR A 249 14.18 -10.53 4.92
C TYR A 249 14.50 -12.01 5.19
N ILE A 250 14.75 -12.38 6.45
CA ILE A 250 15.00 -13.78 6.83
C ILE A 250 13.77 -14.66 6.52
N ASP A 251 12.58 -14.20 6.90
CA ASP A 251 11.33 -14.97 6.73
C ASP A 251 10.95 -15.15 5.25
N SER A 252 11.37 -14.23 4.37
CA SER A 252 11.04 -14.26 2.94
C SER A 252 12.14 -14.86 2.05
N ASN A 253 13.32 -15.13 2.60
CA ASN A 253 14.47 -15.59 1.83
C ASN A 253 14.63 -17.11 1.97
N ASP A 254 14.03 -17.84 1.03
CA ASP A 254 14.14 -19.31 0.89
C ASP A 254 15.56 -19.79 0.48
N SER A 255 16.53 -18.89 0.34
CA SER A 255 17.85 -19.23 -0.19
C SER A 255 18.67 -20.04 0.82
N GLN A 256 19.20 -21.20 0.41
CA GLN A 256 20.23 -21.93 1.16
C GLN A 256 21.58 -21.18 1.26
N ALA A 257 21.66 -19.96 0.73
CA ALA A 257 22.86 -19.15 0.80
C ALA A 257 23.05 -18.56 2.21
N PRO A 258 24.27 -18.60 2.75
CA PRO A 258 24.55 -18.02 4.06
C PRO A 258 24.26 -16.51 4.06
N ILE A 259 23.48 -16.06 5.04
CA ILE A 259 23.23 -14.63 5.28
C ILE A 259 24.47 -14.04 5.94
N GLN A 260 25.09 -13.06 5.29
CA GLN A 260 26.23 -12.35 5.86
C GLN A 260 25.75 -11.34 6.91
N LYS A 261 26.34 -11.42 8.11
CA LYS A 261 26.10 -10.49 9.22
C LYS A 261 27.37 -9.70 9.51
N LEU A 262 27.23 -8.40 9.70
CA LEU A 262 28.32 -7.51 10.07
C LEU A 262 27.96 -6.79 11.37
N ASN A 263 28.95 -6.56 12.23
CA ASN A 263 28.77 -5.75 13.43
C ASN A 263 29.37 -4.37 13.18
N LEU A 264 28.52 -3.34 13.20
CA LEU A 264 28.93 -1.94 13.10
C LEU A 264 28.62 -1.22 14.39
N SER A 265 29.68 -0.85 15.11
CA SER A 265 29.58 -0.07 16.36
C SER A 265 28.61 -0.67 17.40
N GLY A 266 28.54 -2.01 17.48
CA GLY A 266 27.66 -2.73 18.41
C GLY A 266 26.30 -3.14 17.83
N THR A 267 25.97 -2.70 16.60
CA THR A 267 24.73 -3.07 15.91
C THR A 267 25.00 -4.14 14.86
N TRP A 268 24.29 -5.26 14.96
CA TRP A 268 24.29 -6.29 13.92
C TRP A 268 23.41 -5.88 12.75
N ILE A 269 24.01 -5.88 11.56
CA ILE A 269 23.33 -5.58 10.29
C ILE A 269 23.45 -6.79 9.36
N LEU A 270 22.49 -6.96 8.44
CA LEU A 270 22.57 -7.99 7.40
C LEU A 270 23.00 -7.35 6.08
N VAL A 271 23.75 -8.10 5.27
CA VAL A 271 24.05 -7.73 3.89
C VAL A 271 23.14 -8.52 2.97
N HIS A 272 22.47 -7.85 2.03
CA HIS A 272 21.69 -8.53 1.01
C HIS A 272 22.63 -9.31 0.08
N ASN A 273 22.42 -10.62 -0.02
CA ASN A 273 23.30 -11.50 -0.78
C ASN A 273 22.62 -11.94 -2.08
N ASP A 274 23.13 -11.45 -3.22
CA ASP A 274 22.72 -11.87 -4.56
C ASP A 274 23.91 -11.72 -5.53
N ILE A 275 23.90 -12.47 -6.64
CA ILE A 275 24.99 -12.44 -7.64
C ILE A 275 25.23 -11.03 -8.24
N ASN A 276 24.21 -10.17 -8.23
CA ASN A 276 24.28 -8.81 -8.72
C ASN A 276 24.71 -7.80 -7.65
N VAL A 277 24.90 -8.22 -6.40
CA VAL A 277 25.24 -7.38 -5.26
C VAL A 277 26.71 -7.55 -4.92
N ASN A 278 27.39 -6.44 -4.65
CA ASN A 278 28.73 -6.48 -4.11
C ASN A 278 28.64 -6.51 -2.58
N ASN A 279 29.42 -7.36 -1.94
CA ASN A 279 29.51 -7.44 -0.48
C ASN A 279 30.76 -6.69 -0.01
N GLU A 280 30.91 -5.43 -0.44
CA GLU A 280 32.01 -4.59 0.01
C GLU A 280 31.83 -4.25 1.49
N PRO A 281 32.92 -4.00 2.24
CA PRO A 281 32.80 -3.47 3.58
C PRO A 281 32.19 -2.05 3.55
N PRO A 282 31.40 -1.69 4.58
CA PRO A 282 30.84 -0.35 4.69
C PRO A 282 31.95 0.67 4.88
N ILE A 283 31.91 1.77 4.12
CA ILE A 283 32.87 2.88 4.23
C ILE A 283 32.61 3.75 5.47
N PHE A 284 31.46 3.58 6.11
CA PHE A 284 31.03 4.32 7.28
C PHE A 284 31.25 3.51 8.56
N THR A 285 31.61 4.21 9.64
CA THR A 285 31.88 3.60 10.95
C THR A 285 30.65 3.56 11.85
N ASN A 286 29.76 4.55 11.72
CA ASN A 286 28.49 4.61 12.45
C ASN A 286 27.31 4.66 11.48
N ILE A 287 26.22 3.98 11.81
CA ILE A 287 24.96 4.01 11.05
C ILE A 287 24.43 5.45 10.91
N ASN A 288 24.63 6.27 11.95
CA ASN A 288 24.20 7.66 11.95
C ASN A 288 24.96 8.52 10.93
N ASP A 289 26.18 8.13 10.54
CA ASP A 289 26.96 8.85 9.53
C ASP A 289 26.29 8.74 8.15
N ALA A 290 25.58 7.65 7.88
CA ALA A 290 24.86 7.41 6.64
C ALA A 290 23.49 8.13 6.56
N VAL A 291 23.03 8.77 7.63
CA VAL A 291 21.73 9.49 7.67
C VAL A 291 21.75 10.72 6.77
N ASN A 292 22.85 11.44 6.75
CA ASN A 292 22.99 12.67 5.98
C ASN A 292 23.49 12.44 4.55
N GLY A 293 23.66 11.18 4.16
CA GLY A 293 24.35 10.79 2.94
C GLY A 293 25.86 11.00 3.04
N ILE A 294 26.63 10.12 2.41
CA ILE A 294 28.09 10.27 2.29
C ILE A 294 28.42 10.37 0.82
N LYS A 295 29.11 11.45 0.45
CA LYS A 295 29.62 11.65 -0.90
C LYS A 295 31.11 11.98 -0.82
N SER A 296 31.95 10.99 -1.15
CA SER A 296 33.41 11.13 -1.08
C SER A 296 34.03 10.53 -2.33
N GLY A 297 34.61 11.38 -3.18
CA GLY A 297 35.24 10.92 -4.42
C GLY A 297 34.27 10.11 -5.30
N GLN A 298 34.58 8.84 -5.50
CA GLN A 298 33.78 7.89 -6.30
C GLN A 298 32.81 7.04 -5.47
N ASP A 299 32.55 7.44 -4.22
CA ASP A 299 31.62 6.76 -3.32
C ASP A 299 30.40 7.63 -3.04
N LEU A 300 29.23 6.99 -3.05
CA LEU A 300 27.94 7.57 -2.69
C LEU A 300 27.19 6.60 -1.77
N VAL A 301 26.82 7.08 -0.59
CA VAL A 301 26.03 6.33 0.39
C VAL A 301 24.76 7.12 0.69
N GLU A 302 23.62 6.46 0.63
CA GLU A 302 22.34 7.03 1.05
C GLU A 302 21.60 6.01 1.94
N SER A 303 20.80 6.53 2.85
CA SER A 303 19.97 5.72 3.75
C SER A 303 18.48 5.88 3.42
N ALA A 304 17.70 4.85 3.77
CA ALA A 304 16.27 4.87 3.62
C ALA A 304 15.61 4.64 4.99
N VAL A 305 14.61 5.47 5.30
CA VAL A 305 13.94 5.50 6.60
C VAL A 305 12.53 4.93 6.46
N LEU A 306 12.16 4.00 7.34
CA LEU A 306 10.81 3.48 7.50
C LEU A 306 10.43 3.59 8.97
N ASN A 307 9.22 4.08 9.26
CA ASN A 307 8.71 4.25 10.63
C ASN A 307 9.64 5.06 11.56
N LYS A 308 10.31 6.09 11.02
CA LYS A 308 11.30 6.94 11.72
C LYS A 308 12.60 6.22 12.12
N GLU A 309 12.84 5.02 11.60
CA GLU A 309 14.09 4.26 11.81
C GLU A 309 14.83 4.02 10.49
N ILE A 310 16.14 4.12 10.53
CA ILE A 310 17.00 3.77 9.38
C ILE A 310 16.83 2.29 9.10
N THR A 311 16.33 1.98 7.92
CA THR A 311 15.93 0.62 7.55
C THR A 311 16.91 0.03 6.56
N LEU A 312 17.31 0.80 5.55
CA LEU A 312 18.27 0.38 4.54
C LEU A 312 19.41 1.40 4.45
N ILE A 313 20.61 0.94 4.14
CA ILE A 313 21.70 1.78 3.65
C ILE A 313 22.22 1.17 2.35
N VAL A 314 22.37 1.99 1.32
CA VAL A 314 23.02 1.59 0.06
C VAL A 314 24.33 2.33 -0.10
N GLN A 315 25.37 1.59 -0.49
CA GLN A 315 26.69 2.10 -0.84
C GLN A 315 26.98 1.80 -2.31
N CYS A 316 27.15 2.86 -3.09
CA CYS A 316 27.58 2.83 -4.49
C CYS A 316 29.04 3.26 -4.57
N GLN A 317 29.86 2.53 -5.33
CA GLN A 317 31.28 2.83 -5.48
C GLN A 317 31.72 2.68 -6.94
N MET A 318 32.84 3.33 -7.27
CA MET A 318 33.47 3.27 -8.58
C MET A 318 32.49 3.69 -9.69
N SER A 319 32.13 4.99 -9.70
CA SER A 319 31.33 5.55 -10.79
C SER A 319 32.11 5.55 -12.10
N SER A 320 31.54 4.94 -13.13
CA SER A 320 32.10 4.89 -14.49
C SER A 320 32.14 6.28 -15.14
N LYS A 321 31.37 7.24 -14.61
CA LYS A 321 31.30 8.63 -15.09
C LYS A 321 32.30 9.56 -14.38
N GLY A 322 33.06 9.07 -13.39
CA GLY A 322 33.97 9.87 -12.58
C GLY A 322 33.45 10.07 -11.15
N LEU A 323 33.06 11.28 -10.78
CA LEU A 323 32.49 11.61 -9.48
C LEU A 323 30.96 11.53 -9.57
N PHE A 324 30.29 11.08 -8.50
CA PHE A 324 28.83 11.18 -8.43
C PHE A 324 28.41 12.65 -8.44
N GLU A 325 27.34 12.97 -9.15
CA GLU A 325 26.74 14.30 -9.22
C GLU A 325 25.53 14.42 -8.26
N GLN A 326 25.01 15.63 -8.09
CA GLN A 326 23.81 15.83 -7.26
C GLN A 326 22.58 15.12 -7.85
N ILE A 327 22.55 14.95 -9.18
CA ILE A 327 21.46 14.21 -9.84
C ILE A 327 21.48 12.72 -9.51
N ASP A 328 22.66 12.13 -9.29
CA ASP A 328 22.82 10.73 -8.91
C ASP A 328 22.29 10.50 -7.48
N GLU A 329 22.56 11.44 -6.57
CA GLU A 329 22.01 11.44 -5.20
C GLU A 329 20.48 11.48 -5.22
N ILE A 330 19.89 12.37 -6.03
CA ILE A 330 18.44 12.48 -6.18
C ILE A 330 17.86 11.18 -6.76
N GLN A 331 18.50 10.59 -7.77
CA GLN A 331 18.05 9.33 -8.38
C GLN A 331 18.13 8.17 -7.40
N LEU A 332 19.21 8.08 -6.61
CA LEU A 332 19.36 7.08 -5.57
C LEU A 332 18.26 7.21 -4.51
N ARG A 333 17.97 8.44 -4.06
CA ARG A 333 16.90 8.71 -3.10
C ARG A 333 15.52 8.30 -3.62
N ILE A 334 15.21 8.61 -4.89
CA ILE A 334 13.96 8.17 -5.54
C ILE A 334 13.84 6.64 -5.57
N LEU A 335 14.93 5.94 -5.91
CA LEU A 335 14.96 4.48 -5.92
C LEU A 335 14.75 3.88 -4.53
N LEU A 336 15.41 4.45 -3.52
CA LEU A 336 15.27 4.04 -2.11
C LEU A 336 13.85 4.29 -1.58
N GLU A 337 13.28 5.47 -1.81
CA GLU A 337 11.90 5.78 -1.40
C GLU A 337 10.87 4.86 -2.06
N THR A 338 11.10 4.51 -3.33
CA THR A 338 10.26 3.54 -4.04
C THR A 338 10.40 2.15 -3.44
N CYS A 339 11.63 1.71 -3.13
CA CYS A 339 11.86 0.44 -2.45
C CYS A 339 11.17 0.38 -1.08
N ILE A 340 11.23 1.46 -0.29
CA ILE A 340 10.50 1.55 0.99
C ILE A 340 8.98 1.48 0.76
N SER A 341 8.47 2.14 -0.27
CA SER A 341 7.04 2.08 -0.62
C SER A 341 6.61 0.66 -1.02
N CYS A 342 7.39 -0.03 -1.85
CA CYS A 342 7.17 -1.43 -2.19
C CYS A 342 7.25 -2.34 -0.97
N THR A 343 8.21 -2.10 -0.07
CA THR A 343 8.33 -2.83 1.20
C THR A 343 7.07 -2.69 2.05
N LYS A 344 6.51 -1.47 2.18
CA LYS A 344 5.24 -1.24 2.87
C LYS A 344 4.09 -2.04 2.26
N ILE A 345 4.04 -2.17 0.93
CA ILE A 345 3.02 -2.96 0.23
C ILE A 345 3.16 -4.45 0.59
N PHE A 346 4.38 -5.00 0.57
CA PHE A 346 4.61 -6.40 0.97
C PHE A 346 4.15 -6.68 2.40
N VAL A 347 4.53 -5.81 3.34
CA VAL A 347 4.13 -5.92 4.74
C VAL A 347 2.61 -5.77 4.90
N GLY A 348 2.02 -4.80 4.20
CA GLY A 348 0.58 -4.57 4.22
C GLY A 348 -0.19 -5.79 3.72
N LYS A 349 0.26 -6.38 2.61
CA LYS A 349 -0.33 -7.58 2.03
C LYS A 349 -0.20 -8.80 2.96
N GLN A 350 0.98 -9.04 3.53
CA GLN A 350 1.15 -10.14 4.49
C GLN A 350 0.24 -9.99 5.71
N LYS A 351 0.05 -8.75 6.19
CA LYS A 351 -0.89 -8.46 7.28
C LYS A 351 -2.34 -8.69 6.84
N GLU A 352 -2.71 -8.28 5.64
CA GLU A 352 -4.04 -8.52 5.06
C GLU A 352 -4.33 -10.01 4.92
N ASP A 353 -3.41 -10.78 4.33
CA ASP A 353 -3.51 -12.23 4.17
C ASP A 353 -3.71 -12.92 5.54
N ASN A 354 -2.90 -12.56 6.54
CA ASN A 354 -3.05 -13.09 7.91
C ASN A 354 -4.40 -12.73 8.55
N LEU A 355 -4.88 -11.49 8.38
CA LEU A 355 -6.18 -11.07 8.91
C LEU A 355 -7.33 -11.77 8.18
N GLN A 356 -7.19 -12.02 6.88
CA GLN A 356 -8.17 -12.75 6.09
C GLN A 356 -8.26 -14.22 6.54
N ASP A 357 -7.13 -14.86 6.81
CA ASP A 357 -7.08 -16.22 7.35
C ASP A 357 -7.74 -16.29 8.74
N GLN A 358 -7.43 -15.34 9.62
CA GLN A 358 -8.08 -15.22 10.93
C GLN A 358 -9.59 -15.02 10.83
N LEU A 359 -10.05 -14.15 9.91
CA LEU A 359 -11.47 -13.91 9.69
C LEU A 359 -12.18 -15.17 9.17
N LEU A 360 -11.55 -15.92 8.27
CA LEU A 360 -12.08 -17.18 7.77
C LEU A 360 -12.23 -18.20 8.90
N GLU A 361 -11.24 -18.29 9.78
CA GLU A 361 -11.27 -19.18 10.94
C GLU A 361 -12.40 -18.82 11.91
N VAL A 362 -12.53 -17.54 12.29
CA VAL A 362 -13.64 -17.05 13.12
C VAL A 362 -14.99 -17.35 12.46
N THR A 363 -15.12 -17.10 11.16
CA THR A 363 -16.35 -17.38 10.41
C THR A 363 -16.71 -18.86 10.45
N ASN A 364 -15.72 -19.75 10.31
CA ASN A 364 -15.92 -21.20 10.39
C ASN A 364 -16.37 -21.64 11.79
N ILE A 365 -15.77 -21.07 12.84
CA ILE A 365 -16.16 -21.31 14.24
C ILE A 365 -17.62 -20.85 14.46
N CYS A 366 -17.95 -19.61 14.09
CA CYS A 366 -19.32 -19.10 14.20
C CYS A 366 -20.33 -19.96 13.43
N ALA A 367 -19.99 -20.40 12.21
CA ALA A 367 -20.85 -21.27 11.41
C ALA A 367 -20.99 -22.68 12.01
N ALA A 368 -19.97 -23.19 12.72
CA ALA A 368 -20.05 -24.45 13.45
C ALA A 368 -20.99 -24.31 14.66
N PHE A 369 -20.86 -23.22 15.43
CA PHE A 369 -21.74 -22.92 16.55
C PHE A 369 -23.19 -22.72 16.10
N ALA A 370 -23.44 -21.96 15.02
CA ALA A 370 -24.78 -21.75 14.50
C ALA A 370 -25.45 -23.03 13.97
N ARG A 371 -24.66 -24.02 13.53
CA ARG A 371 -25.17 -25.35 13.13
C ARG A 371 -25.46 -26.25 14.32
N ALA A 372 -25.02 -25.89 15.53
CA ALA A 372 -25.22 -26.70 16.71
C ALA A 372 -26.67 -26.65 17.19
N ARG A 373 -27.40 -27.75 17.01
CA ARG A 373 -28.83 -27.86 17.36
C ARG A 373 -29.11 -28.38 18.77
N THR A 374 -28.08 -28.80 19.50
CA THR A 374 -28.20 -29.35 20.85
C THR A 374 -27.07 -28.81 21.74
N TYR A 375 -27.31 -28.67 23.05
CA TYR A 375 -26.30 -28.25 24.00
C TYR A 375 -25.08 -29.18 24.00
N HIS A 376 -25.29 -30.50 23.92
CA HIS A 376 -24.18 -31.46 23.86
C HIS A 376 -23.30 -31.24 22.62
N TYR A 377 -23.91 -31.06 21.45
CA TYR A 377 -23.16 -30.83 20.22
C TYR A 377 -22.47 -29.47 20.22
N LEU A 378 -23.08 -28.43 20.83
CA LEU A 378 -22.42 -27.15 21.02
C LEU A 378 -21.20 -27.26 21.94
N ALA A 379 -21.32 -27.92 23.09
CA ALA A 379 -20.20 -28.16 24.01
C ALA A 379 -19.05 -28.92 23.34
N SER A 380 -19.37 -29.99 22.58
CA SER A 380 -18.37 -30.74 21.81
C SER A 380 -17.71 -29.90 20.71
N THR A 381 -18.46 -29.00 20.06
CA THR A 381 -17.92 -28.08 19.05
C THR A 381 -17.00 -27.04 19.70
N ILE A 382 -17.36 -26.52 20.87
CA ILE A 382 -16.53 -25.60 21.67
C ILE A 382 -15.22 -26.28 22.08
N ASN A 383 -15.30 -27.48 22.67
CA ASN A 383 -14.13 -28.24 23.10
C ASN A 383 -13.20 -28.58 21.92
N SER A 384 -13.74 -28.87 20.74
CA SER A 384 -12.90 -29.22 19.57
C SER A 384 -12.29 -28.02 18.84
N LEU A 385 -12.98 -26.88 18.76
CA LEU A 385 -12.54 -25.75 17.93
C LEU A 385 -11.80 -24.67 18.71
N LEU A 386 -12.28 -24.30 19.90
CA LEU A 386 -11.73 -23.15 20.63
C LEU A 386 -10.31 -23.36 21.18
N PRO A 387 -9.90 -24.56 21.65
CA PRO A 387 -8.54 -24.76 22.14
C PRO A 387 -7.51 -24.50 21.04
N SER A 388 -7.75 -25.00 19.83
CA SER A 388 -6.85 -24.74 18.69
C SER A 388 -6.84 -23.27 18.28
N PHE A 389 -8.01 -22.61 18.27
CA PHE A 389 -8.10 -21.21 17.85
C PHE A 389 -7.39 -20.26 18.82
N PHE A 390 -7.48 -20.54 20.12
CA PHE A 390 -6.91 -19.71 21.17
C PHE A 390 -5.56 -20.24 21.70
N ASP A 391 -4.98 -21.30 21.14
CA ASP A 391 -3.82 -22.02 21.68
C ASP A 391 -3.93 -22.41 23.17
N PHE A 392 -5.07 -22.96 23.57
CA PHE A 392 -5.29 -23.55 24.90
C PHE A 392 -5.29 -25.09 24.80
N GLU A 393 -5.04 -25.76 25.92
CA GLU A 393 -5.11 -27.23 26.00
C GLU A 393 -6.56 -27.72 25.88
N ALA A 394 -7.51 -27.03 26.53
CA ALA A 394 -8.91 -27.41 26.52
C ALA A 394 -9.84 -26.20 26.66
N ALA A 395 -11.12 -26.39 26.30
CA ALA A 395 -12.19 -25.42 26.44
C ALA A 395 -13.49 -26.14 26.80
N GLU A 396 -14.23 -25.61 27.76
CA GLU A 396 -15.53 -26.15 28.16
C GLU A 396 -16.56 -25.05 28.42
N ILE A 397 -17.82 -25.39 28.20
CA ILE A 397 -18.95 -24.50 28.48
C ILE A 397 -19.83 -25.08 29.58
N LEU A 398 -20.14 -24.23 30.56
CA LEU A 398 -21.16 -24.46 31.57
C LEU A 398 -22.34 -23.56 31.25
N TYR A 399 -23.53 -24.13 31.15
CA TYR A 399 -24.75 -23.39 30.88
C TYR A 399 -25.40 -22.95 32.19
N ILE A 400 -26.26 -21.93 32.12
CA ILE A 400 -27.01 -21.45 33.28
C ILE A 400 -28.48 -21.85 33.14
N ASP A 401 -29.01 -22.45 34.20
CA ASP A 401 -30.44 -22.67 34.38
C ASP A 401 -30.97 -21.63 35.38
N GLU A 402 -31.70 -20.63 34.86
CA GLU A 402 -32.25 -19.54 35.67
C GLU A 402 -33.34 -20.02 36.63
N GLU A 403 -34.12 -21.05 36.27
CA GLU A 403 -35.23 -21.53 37.10
C GLU A 403 -34.72 -22.18 38.38
N THR A 404 -33.64 -22.95 38.25
CA THR A 404 -33.03 -23.66 39.39
C THR A 404 -31.87 -22.90 40.03
N SER A 405 -31.40 -21.82 39.40
CA SER A 405 -30.20 -21.08 39.82
C SER A 405 -28.96 -22.00 39.93
N GLU A 406 -28.75 -22.81 38.89
CA GLU A 406 -27.65 -23.77 38.79
C GLU A 406 -26.84 -23.58 37.50
N PHE A 407 -25.54 -23.87 37.56
CA PHE A 407 -24.78 -24.25 36.39
C PHE A 407 -25.11 -25.68 35.99
N TYR A 408 -25.17 -25.96 34.70
CA TYR A 408 -25.17 -27.33 34.20
C TYR A 408 -24.15 -27.54 33.08
N GLY A 409 -23.38 -28.60 33.20
CA GLY A 409 -22.39 -29.04 32.22
C GLY A 409 -22.75 -30.40 31.66
N ILE A 410 -22.48 -30.61 30.37
CA ILE A 410 -22.64 -31.91 29.72
C ILE A 410 -21.27 -32.51 29.53
N THR A 411 -20.96 -33.51 30.35
CA THR A 411 -19.68 -34.24 30.25
C THR A 411 -19.59 -35.05 28.95
N HIS A 412 -18.38 -35.50 28.61
CA HIS A 412 -18.12 -36.33 27.42
C HIS A 412 -18.90 -37.65 27.42
N SER A 413 -19.21 -38.20 28.60
CA SER A 413 -20.08 -39.38 28.77
C SER A 413 -21.58 -39.06 28.66
N GLN A 414 -21.94 -37.85 28.22
CA GLN A 414 -23.31 -37.34 28.13
C GLN A 414 -24.06 -37.30 29.48
N SER A 415 -23.34 -37.41 30.60
CA SER A 415 -23.92 -37.18 31.92
C SER A 415 -24.04 -35.69 32.21
N LEU A 416 -25.22 -35.29 32.67
CA LEU A 416 -25.51 -33.95 33.16
C LEU A 416 -24.95 -33.81 34.58
N GLN A 417 -24.15 -32.77 34.80
CA GLN A 417 -23.70 -32.36 36.13
C GLN A 417 -24.26 -30.98 36.46
N LYS A 418 -24.66 -30.78 37.71
CA LYS A 418 -25.32 -29.56 38.19
C LYS A 418 -24.56 -29.01 39.39
N PHE A 419 -24.40 -27.69 39.42
CA PHE A 419 -23.68 -27.00 40.49
C PHE A 419 -24.39 -25.68 40.85
N PRO A 420 -24.35 -25.24 42.12
CA PRO A 420 -24.85 -23.91 42.48
C PRO A 420 -24.11 -22.78 41.74
N LEU A 421 -24.81 -21.70 41.38
CA LEU A 421 -24.22 -20.56 40.65
C LEU A 421 -23.11 -19.80 41.40
N THR A 422 -23.00 -20.00 42.71
CA THR A 422 -21.98 -19.34 43.55
C THR A 422 -20.75 -20.20 43.81
N LEU A 423 -20.67 -21.39 43.21
CA LEU A 423 -19.65 -22.38 43.51
C LEU A 423 -18.32 -22.08 42.78
N GLY A 424 -17.21 -22.08 43.54
CA GLY A 424 -15.85 -22.02 43.00
C GLY A 424 -15.49 -20.71 42.31
N LEU A 425 -14.37 -20.72 41.58
CA LEU A 425 -13.91 -19.60 40.76
C LEU A 425 -14.91 -19.28 39.64
N THR A 426 -15.59 -20.31 39.13
CA THR A 426 -16.64 -20.18 38.13
C THR A 426 -17.81 -19.32 38.62
N GLY A 427 -18.25 -19.56 39.87
CA GLY A 427 -19.28 -18.75 40.51
C GLY A 427 -18.81 -17.32 40.81
N GLU A 428 -17.53 -17.13 41.16
CA GLU A 428 -16.92 -15.80 41.33
C GLU A 428 -16.97 -14.99 40.02
N ALA A 429 -16.54 -15.61 38.91
CA ALA A 429 -16.57 -15.00 37.59
C ALA A 429 -18.00 -14.62 37.19
N TYR A 430 -18.96 -15.55 37.34
CA TYR A 430 -20.38 -15.31 37.09
C TYR A 430 -20.93 -14.13 37.91
N THR A 431 -20.66 -14.09 39.21
CA THR A 431 -21.11 -13.03 40.12
C THR A 431 -20.54 -11.67 39.71
N SER A 432 -19.28 -11.64 39.28
CA SER A 432 -18.62 -10.41 38.79
C SER A 432 -19.13 -9.95 37.42
N ARG A 433 -19.86 -10.81 36.69
CA ARG A 433 -20.30 -10.58 35.30
C ARG A 433 -19.16 -10.16 34.37
N SER A 434 -17.96 -10.68 34.61
CA SER A 434 -16.74 -10.27 33.91
C SER A 434 -15.87 -11.47 33.56
N MET A 435 -14.93 -11.26 32.65
CA MET A 435 -13.87 -12.22 32.40
C MET A 435 -12.88 -12.19 33.55
N LYS A 436 -12.54 -13.37 34.08
CA LYS A 436 -11.54 -13.58 35.11
C LYS A 436 -10.40 -14.43 34.58
N ILE A 437 -9.18 -14.07 34.98
CA ILE A 437 -7.95 -14.74 34.56
C ILE A 437 -7.22 -15.17 35.82
N TYR A 438 -6.88 -16.45 35.88
CA TYR A 438 -6.20 -17.06 37.02
C TYR A 438 -4.90 -17.71 36.50
N GLU A 439 -3.76 -17.16 36.91
CA GLU A 439 -2.41 -17.66 36.53
C GLU A 439 -1.74 -18.43 37.69
N SER A 440 -2.33 -18.39 38.88
CA SER A 440 -1.88 -19.12 40.07
C SER A 440 -3.08 -19.36 40.97
N PHE A 441 -3.32 -20.62 41.34
CA PHE A 441 -4.49 -21.02 42.12
C PHE A 441 -4.16 -21.08 43.61
N ASP A 442 -4.80 -20.22 44.40
CA ASP A 442 -4.84 -20.42 45.84
C ASP A 442 -5.85 -21.54 46.13
N LYS A 443 -5.39 -22.65 46.71
CA LYS A 443 -6.14 -23.92 46.80
C LYS A 443 -7.47 -23.84 47.56
N LYS A 444 -7.76 -22.73 48.24
CA LYS A 444 -8.95 -22.59 49.11
C LYS A 444 -10.25 -22.31 48.35
N GLU A 445 -10.19 -21.65 47.20
CA GLU A 445 -11.39 -21.24 46.45
C GLU A 445 -11.63 -22.10 45.20
N TYR A 446 -10.60 -22.82 44.76
CA TYR A 446 -10.67 -23.73 43.63
C TYR A 446 -11.43 -25.02 43.97
N ILE A 447 -12.45 -25.33 43.17
CA ILE A 447 -13.26 -26.54 43.27
C ILE A 447 -13.14 -27.30 41.95
N GLY A 448 -12.27 -28.31 41.91
CA GLY A 448 -11.89 -29.00 40.66
C GLY A 448 -13.02 -29.65 39.88
N GLU A 449 -14.16 -29.96 40.51
CA GLU A 449 -15.33 -30.51 39.80
C GLU A 449 -15.99 -29.50 38.85
N ILE A 450 -15.97 -28.22 39.19
CA ILE A 450 -16.57 -27.14 38.38
C ILE A 450 -15.50 -26.27 37.71
N ASP A 451 -14.42 -25.95 38.40
CA ASP A 451 -13.36 -25.06 37.92
C ASP A 451 -12.35 -25.77 36.99
N ASN A 452 -12.43 -27.09 36.89
CA ASN A 452 -11.70 -27.91 35.91
C ASN A 452 -12.64 -28.96 35.31
N PHE A 453 -13.72 -28.46 34.72
CA PHE A 453 -14.74 -29.29 34.09
C PHE A 453 -14.17 -30.16 32.96
N ALA A 454 -13.13 -29.66 32.27
CA ALA A 454 -12.38 -30.39 31.25
C ALA A 454 -11.53 -31.56 31.81
N ARG A 455 -11.31 -31.60 33.13
CA ARG A 455 -10.48 -32.60 33.83
C ARG A 455 -9.04 -32.64 33.34
N VAL A 456 -8.47 -31.47 33.08
CA VAL A 456 -7.06 -31.30 32.75
C VAL A 456 -6.20 -31.75 33.93
N SER A 457 -5.11 -32.46 33.65
CA SER A 457 -4.30 -33.13 34.68
C SER A 457 -3.57 -32.16 35.62
N GLU A 458 -2.97 -31.10 35.08
CA GLU A 458 -2.27 -30.07 35.83
C GLU A 458 -2.73 -28.69 35.36
N LEU A 459 -3.63 -28.06 36.12
CA LEU A 459 -4.12 -26.72 35.79
C LEU A 459 -3.10 -25.66 36.22
N HIS A 460 -2.55 -24.91 35.27
CA HIS A 460 -1.59 -23.83 35.53
C HIS A 460 -2.12 -22.44 35.13
N ASN A 461 -3.04 -22.34 34.17
CA ASN A 461 -3.79 -21.12 33.95
C ASN A 461 -5.23 -21.42 33.51
N LEU A 462 -6.14 -20.51 33.87
CA LEU A 462 -7.57 -20.63 33.61
C LEU A 462 -8.14 -19.25 33.26
N ILE A 463 -8.84 -19.17 32.13
CA ILE A 463 -9.69 -18.02 31.82
C ILE A 463 -11.14 -18.46 31.96
N ILE A 464 -11.92 -17.68 32.70
CA ILE A 464 -13.36 -17.88 32.86
C ILE A 464 -14.07 -16.66 32.28
N VAL A 465 -14.95 -16.87 31.31
CA VAL A 465 -15.66 -15.81 30.58
C VAL A 465 -17.16 -16.01 30.69
N CYS A 466 -17.86 -14.98 31.16
CA CYS A 466 -19.32 -14.97 31.12
C CYS A 466 -19.81 -14.74 29.69
N LEU A 467 -20.76 -15.55 29.22
CA LEU A 467 -21.35 -15.45 27.90
C LEU A 467 -22.61 -14.59 27.94
N PRO A 468 -22.56 -13.34 27.44
CA PRO A 468 -23.71 -12.45 27.45
C PRO A 468 -24.75 -12.90 26.41
N GLY A 469 -25.99 -13.02 26.85
CA GLY A 469 -27.16 -13.16 26.02
C GLY A 469 -27.90 -11.85 25.79
N PRO A 470 -29.09 -11.94 25.18
CA PRO A 470 -30.01 -10.81 25.05
C PRO A 470 -30.28 -10.15 26.41
N ASN A 471 -30.43 -8.83 26.42
CA ASN A 471 -30.76 -8.05 27.63
C ASN A 471 -29.75 -8.16 28.80
N ARG A 472 -28.47 -8.47 28.50
CA ARG A 472 -27.40 -8.62 29.52
C ARG A 472 -27.64 -9.75 30.53
N VAL A 473 -28.46 -10.74 30.15
CA VAL A 473 -28.56 -12.02 30.85
C VAL A 473 -27.30 -12.83 30.53
N ILE A 474 -26.74 -13.57 31.49
CA ILE A 474 -25.62 -14.47 31.23
C ILE A 474 -26.21 -15.85 30.92
N LEU A 475 -25.91 -16.39 29.73
CA LEU A 475 -26.46 -17.68 29.28
C LEU A 475 -25.58 -18.87 29.66
N GLY A 476 -24.31 -18.59 29.96
CA GLY A 476 -23.34 -19.60 30.31
C GLY A 476 -21.99 -18.98 30.67
N VAL A 477 -21.05 -19.85 30.99
CA VAL A 477 -19.67 -19.52 31.31
C VAL A 477 -18.77 -20.41 30.47
N LEU A 478 -17.86 -19.80 29.71
CA LEU A 478 -16.80 -20.48 28.98
C LEU A 478 -15.54 -20.54 29.85
N GLN A 479 -14.92 -21.71 29.91
CA GLN A 479 -13.66 -21.94 30.61
C GLN A 479 -12.60 -22.36 29.59
N LEU A 480 -11.46 -21.68 29.58
CA LEU A 480 -10.30 -22.00 28.75
C LEU A 480 -9.14 -22.40 29.67
N TYR A 481 -8.55 -23.57 29.40
CA TYR A 481 -7.60 -24.23 30.27
C TYR A 481 -6.22 -24.28 29.64
N ASN A 482 -5.20 -23.86 30.36
CA ASN A 482 -3.80 -24.04 30.01
C ASN A 482 -3.41 -23.51 28.62
N LYS A 483 -3.11 -22.22 28.51
CA LYS A 483 -2.46 -21.63 27.32
C LYS A 483 -1.17 -22.40 27.04
N LEU A 484 -1.01 -22.91 25.82
CA LEU A 484 0.11 -23.79 25.42
C LEU A 484 1.50 -23.15 25.58
N ASN A 485 1.58 -21.82 25.53
CA ASN A 485 2.82 -21.06 25.74
C ASN A 485 3.01 -20.57 27.20
N ASN A 486 2.16 -21.01 28.12
CA ASN A 486 2.15 -20.67 29.56
C ASN A 486 1.99 -19.18 29.90
N SER A 487 1.75 -18.30 28.93
CA SER A 487 1.52 -16.87 29.15
C SER A 487 0.27 -16.39 28.41
N ILE A 488 -0.69 -15.82 29.13
CA ILE A 488 -1.88 -15.20 28.55
C ILE A 488 -1.51 -13.76 28.17
N SER A 489 -1.55 -13.44 26.87
CA SER A 489 -1.21 -12.11 26.39
C SER A 489 -2.42 -11.17 26.41
N SER A 490 -2.17 -9.85 26.42
CA SER A 490 -3.24 -8.85 26.26
C SER A 490 -4.03 -9.02 24.95
N LYS A 491 -3.39 -9.60 23.91
CA LYS A 491 -4.05 -9.90 22.65
C LYS A 491 -5.04 -11.06 22.81
N ASP A 492 -4.71 -12.10 23.56
CA ASP A 492 -5.62 -13.22 23.84
C ASP A 492 -6.88 -12.71 24.55
N ILE A 493 -6.68 -11.89 25.60
CA ILE A 493 -7.74 -11.23 26.37
C ILE A 493 -8.66 -10.42 25.47
N GLN A 494 -8.08 -9.64 24.55
CA GLN A 494 -8.85 -8.83 23.62
C GLN A 494 -9.68 -9.70 22.65
N ILE A 495 -9.08 -10.72 22.02
CA ILE A 495 -9.77 -11.56 21.04
C ILE A 495 -10.89 -12.35 21.72
N ILE A 496 -10.62 -12.93 22.90
CA ILE A 496 -11.63 -13.65 23.68
C ILE A 496 -12.78 -12.71 24.06
N GLY A 497 -12.47 -11.50 24.52
CA GLY A 497 -13.48 -10.50 24.89
C GLY A 497 -14.27 -9.92 23.72
N GLU A 498 -13.73 -9.92 22.49
CA GLU A 498 -14.45 -9.48 21.29
C GLU A 498 -15.33 -10.59 20.69
N MET A 499 -14.98 -11.86 20.93
CA MET A 499 -15.71 -13.01 20.39
C MET A 499 -16.91 -13.45 21.25
N MET A 500 -16.95 -13.02 22.52
CA MET A 500 -18.00 -13.32 23.50
C MET A 500 -18.87 -12.10 23.75
#